data_AF-A0A965C559-F1
#
_entry.id   AF-A0A965C559-F1
#
_cell.length_a   1.000
_cell.length_b   1.000
_cell.length_c   1.000
_cell.angle_alpha   90.00
_cell.angle_beta   90.00
_cell.angle_gamma   90.00
#
_symmetry.space_group_name_H-M   'P 1'
#
loop_
_entity.id
_entity.type
_entity.pdbx_description
1 polymer ?
#
loop_
_entity_poly.entity_id
_entity_poly.type
_entity_poly.pdbx_seq_one_letter_code
_entity_poly.pdbx_strand_id
1 'polypeptide(L)'
;MNKEQGFTLIELAIVLVIIGLLLGGVLKGQELINSAKVKNMASDFRNVQVQIYSYQDKFRALPGDDKAASANVGVDAGTNGDGDGVIAGAWNASSGESFNFWLHIRKAGLATGSVVTSDPKYIPTNTEGGRIGVQSNPNNTIANMSGSYAVCSDGVLGKFAKQLDTSLDDGDTATGNLMAASFVSGTAATTAVATSSISDSTKYTVCMAF
;
A
#
# COMPACT_ATOMS: atom_id res chain seq x y z
N MET A 1 64.99 -17.83 -6.89
CA MET A 1 64.41 -17.90 -5.53
C MET A 1 63.60 -16.63 -5.34
N ASN A 2 62.28 -16.70 -5.52
CA ASN A 2 61.41 -15.55 -5.25
C ASN A 2 61.18 -15.48 -3.74
N LYS A 3 61.49 -14.33 -3.13
CA LYS A 3 61.13 -14.05 -1.74
C LYS A 3 59.64 -13.73 -1.72
N GLU A 4 58.83 -14.65 -1.22
CA GLU A 4 57.46 -14.36 -0.80
C GLU A 4 57.52 -13.34 0.34
N GLN A 5 57.07 -12.11 0.09
CA GLN A 5 56.90 -11.10 1.14
C GLN A 5 55.60 -11.40 1.88
N GLY A 6 55.72 -11.85 3.14
CA GLY A 6 54.56 -12.05 4.00
C GLY A 6 53.93 -10.72 4.41
N PHE A 7 52.60 -10.67 4.45
CA PHE A 7 51.84 -9.51 4.94
C PHE A 7 52.13 -9.22 6.41
N THR A 8 52.21 -7.94 6.77
CA THR A 8 52.42 -7.52 8.15
C THR A 8 51.12 -7.62 8.97
N LEU A 9 51.23 -7.86 10.28
CA LEU A 9 50.08 -7.88 11.19
C LEU A 9 49.28 -6.57 11.17
N ILE A 10 49.96 -5.42 10.97
CA ILE A 10 49.33 -4.11 10.93
C ILE A 10 48.50 -3.91 9.64
N GLU A 11 48.98 -4.41 8.50
CA GLU A 11 48.25 -4.34 7.23
C GLU A 11 46.95 -5.14 7.31
N LEU A 12 46.99 -6.35 7.88
CA LEU A 12 45.78 -7.15 8.09
C LEU A 12 44.82 -6.51 9.11
N ALA A 13 45.34 -5.86 10.17
CA ALA A 13 44.52 -5.20 11.17
C ALA A 13 43.70 -4.04 10.58
N ILE A 14 44.32 -3.19 9.74
CA ILE A 14 43.62 -2.06 9.10
C ILE A 14 42.56 -2.58 8.12
N VAL A 15 42.87 -3.63 7.36
CA VAL A 15 41.91 -4.25 6.43
C VAL A 15 40.68 -4.76 7.17
N LEU A 16 40.84 -5.45 8.31
CA LEU A 16 39.71 -5.94 9.09
C LEU A 16 38.85 -4.81 9.68
N VAL A 17 39.46 -3.70 10.11
CA VAL A 17 38.71 -2.53 10.59
C VAL A 17 37.88 -1.92 9.47
N ILE A 18 38.47 -1.72 8.28
CA ILE A 18 37.76 -1.16 7.13
C ILE A 18 36.59 -2.07 6.74
N ILE A 19 36.81 -3.40 6.66
CA ILE A 19 35.74 -4.36 6.37
C ILE A 19 34.63 -4.29 7.44
N GLY A 20 35.00 -4.20 8.73
CA GLY A 20 34.04 -4.07 9.82
C GLY A 20 33.16 -2.82 9.71
N LEU A 21 33.77 -1.67 9.40
CA LEU A 21 33.04 -0.41 9.21
C LEU A 21 32.14 -0.46 7.97
N LEU A 22 32.60 -1.04 6.87
CA LEU A 22 31.82 -1.18 5.65
C LEU A 22 30.61 -2.12 5.87
N LEU A 23 30.80 -3.27 6.52
CA LEU A 23 29.72 -4.20 6.83
C LEU A 23 28.69 -3.56 7.78
N GLY A 24 29.14 -2.85 8.82
CA GLY A 24 28.26 -2.11 9.73
C GLY A 24 27.45 -1.02 9.01
N GLY A 25 28.09 -0.28 8.10
CA GLY A 25 27.44 0.74 7.27
C GLY A 25 26.37 0.17 6.34
N VAL A 26 26.65 -0.96 5.67
CA VAL A 26 25.71 -1.61 4.75
C VAL A 26 24.46 -2.13 5.48
N LEU A 27 24.63 -2.78 6.64
CA LEU A 27 23.50 -3.28 7.44
C LEU A 27 22.57 -2.14 7.86
N LYS A 28 23.14 -1.02 8.34
CA LYS A 28 22.34 0.15 8.69
C LYS A 28 21.67 0.78 7.46
N GLY A 29 22.36 0.80 6.32
CA GLY A 29 21.80 1.28 5.05
C GLY A 29 20.59 0.49 4.59
N GLN A 30 20.62 -0.84 4.71
CA GLN A 30 19.49 -1.71 4.36
C GLN A 30 18.26 -1.45 5.24
N GLU A 31 18.46 -1.26 6.56
CA GLU A 31 17.37 -0.93 7.47
C GLU A 31 16.74 0.44 7.21
N LEU A 32 17.55 1.43 6.80
CA LEU A 32 17.04 2.73 6.38
C LEU A 32 16.20 2.63 5.11
N ILE A 33 16.60 1.81 4.14
CA ILE A 33 15.80 1.55 2.92
C ILE A 33 14.48 0.88 3.30
N ASN A 34 14.50 -0.15 4.15
CA ASN A 34 13.30 -0.82 4.64
C ASN A 34 12.34 0.16 5.32
N SER A 35 12.86 1.04 6.17
CA SER A 35 12.08 2.08 6.84
C SER A 35 11.48 3.08 5.86
N ALA A 36 12.21 3.45 4.80
CA ALA A 36 11.71 4.34 3.76
C ALA A 36 10.55 3.70 2.96
N LYS A 37 10.65 2.40 2.64
CA LYS A 37 9.58 1.65 2.00
C LYS A 37 8.29 1.66 2.84
N VAL A 38 8.40 1.39 4.14
CA VAL A 38 7.25 1.41 5.05
C VAL A 38 6.64 2.81 5.14
N LYS A 39 7.46 3.88 5.21
CA LYS A 39 6.96 5.26 5.20
C LYS A 39 6.22 5.60 3.90
N ASN A 40 6.71 5.15 2.75
CA ASN A 40 6.02 5.35 1.48
C ASN A 40 4.66 4.62 1.47
N MET A 41 4.62 3.36 1.89
CA MET A 41 3.36 2.61 2.02
C MET A 41 2.39 3.30 2.97
N ALA A 42 2.87 3.77 4.13
CA ALA A 42 2.04 4.51 5.08
C ALA A 42 1.46 5.80 4.48
N SER A 43 2.27 6.49 3.67
CA SER A 43 1.82 7.66 2.91
C SER A 43 0.75 7.28 1.88
N ASP A 44 0.92 6.16 1.16
CA ASP A 44 -0.06 5.68 0.18
C ASP A 44 -1.45 5.48 0.83
N PHE A 45 -1.52 4.82 2.00
CA PHE A 45 -2.78 4.63 2.73
C PHE A 45 -3.43 5.97 3.13
N ARG A 46 -2.65 6.91 3.68
CA ARG A 46 -3.15 8.24 4.09
C ARG A 46 -3.58 9.08 2.89
N ASN A 47 -2.85 9.01 1.78
CA ASN A 47 -3.14 9.80 0.58
C ASN A 47 -4.47 9.37 -0.04
N VAL A 48 -4.79 8.08 -0.05
CA VAL A 48 -6.09 7.60 -0.56
C VAL A 48 -7.24 8.15 0.27
N GLN A 49 -7.12 8.15 1.60
CA GLN A 49 -8.10 8.77 2.50
C GLN A 49 -8.29 10.26 2.20
N VAL A 50 -7.19 11.00 2.08
CA VAL A 50 -7.24 12.44 1.74
C VAL A 50 -7.88 12.67 0.36
N GLN A 51 -7.59 11.83 -0.63
CA GLN A 51 -8.14 11.94 -1.98
C GLN A 51 -9.66 11.74 -2.02
N ILE A 52 -10.19 10.78 -1.25
CA ILE A 52 -11.64 10.57 -1.12
C ILE A 52 -12.31 11.83 -0.59
N TYR A 53 -11.86 12.35 0.56
CA TYR A 53 -12.47 13.52 1.17
C TYR A 53 -12.29 14.79 0.32
N SER A 54 -11.14 14.94 -0.34
CA SER A 54 -10.90 16.08 -1.25
C SER A 54 -11.82 16.04 -2.47
N TYR A 55 -12.13 14.85 -2.99
CA TYR A 55 -13.08 14.71 -4.09
C TYR A 55 -14.50 15.03 -3.62
N GLN A 56 -14.90 14.55 -2.45
CA GLN A 56 -16.20 14.86 -1.84
C GLN A 56 -16.37 16.36 -1.57
N ASP A 57 -15.35 17.04 -1.06
CA ASP A 57 -15.41 18.49 -0.83
C ASP A 57 -15.59 19.27 -2.14
N LYS A 58 -14.86 18.86 -3.18
CA LYS A 58 -14.86 19.55 -4.49
C LYS A 58 -16.14 19.31 -5.30
N PHE A 59 -16.67 18.09 -5.30
CA PHE A 59 -17.75 17.67 -6.21
C PHE A 59 -19.04 17.24 -5.50
N ARG A 60 -19.03 17.12 -4.16
CA ARG A 60 -20.15 16.60 -3.35
C ARG A 60 -20.63 15.23 -3.80
N ALA A 61 -19.72 14.44 -4.34
CA ALA A 61 -19.91 13.08 -4.83
C ALA A 61 -18.72 12.23 -4.40
N LEU A 62 -18.86 10.91 -4.47
CA LEU A 62 -17.76 9.99 -4.19
C LEU A 62 -17.03 9.60 -5.47
N PRO A 63 -15.68 9.55 -5.47
CA PRO A 63 -14.94 9.05 -6.63
C PRO A 63 -15.27 7.56 -6.84
N GLY A 64 -15.45 7.16 -8.10
CA GLY A 64 -15.94 5.84 -8.50
C GLY A 64 -17.47 5.77 -8.58
N ASP A 65 -18.16 6.36 -7.60
CA ASP A 65 -19.62 6.39 -7.44
C ASP A 65 -20.28 7.65 -8.07
N ASP A 66 -19.49 8.63 -8.52
CA ASP A 66 -20.03 9.89 -9.06
C ASP A 66 -20.85 9.68 -10.35
N LYS A 67 -22.17 9.80 -10.23
CA LYS A 67 -23.13 9.75 -11.36
C LYS A 67 -22.92 10.82 -12.42
N ALA A 68 -22.26 11.91 -12.07
CA ALA A 68 -21.97 13.05 -12.92
C ALA A 68 -20.46 13.20 -13.21
N ALA A 69 -19.66 12.12 -13.03
CA ALA A 69 -18.21 12.17 -13.22
C ALA A 69 -17.81 12.72 -14.60
N SER A 70 -18.52 12.36 -15.67
CA SER A 70 -18.28 12.89 -17.01
C SER A 70 -18.38 14.41 -17.10
N ALA A 71 -19.30 15.03 -16.35
CA ALA A 71 -19.44 16.49 -16.26
C ALA A 71 -18.43 17.11 -15.29
N ASN A 72 -18.18 16.46 -14.14
CA ASN A 72 -17.34 16.98 -13.07
C ASN A 72 -15.84 16.92 -13.39
N VAL A 73 -15.39 15.84 -14.02
CA VAL A 73 -13.96 15.55 -14.25
C VAL A 73 -13.62 15.21 -15.71
N GLY A 74 -14.60 15.23 -16.62
CA GLY A 74 -14.32 15.04 -18.06
C GLY A 74 -13.89 13.61 -18.40
N VAL A 75 -14.53 12.61 -17.79
CA VAL A 75 -14.40 11.19 -18.13
C VAL A 75 -15.52 10.74 -19.08
N ASP A 76 -15.38 9.54 -19.66
CA ASP A 76 -16.45 8.96 -20.47
C ASP A 76 -17.68 8.65 -19.61
N ALA A 77 -18.88 8.90 -20.13
CA ALA A 77 -20.12 8.68 -19.39
C ALA A 77 -20.32 7.22 -18.93
N GLY A 78 -19.72 6.25 -19.62
CA GLY A 78 -19.72 4.84 -19.21
C GLY A 78 -18.87 4.53 -17.98
N THR A 79 -18.14 5.52 -17.45
CA THR A 79 -17.34 5.41 -16.22
C THR A 79 -17.95 6.15 -15.04
N ASN A 80 -19.14 6.75 -15.21
CA ASN A 80 -19.90 7.30 -14.11
C ASN A 80 -20.35 6.18 -13.17
N GLY A 81 -20.39 6.45 -11.87
CA GLY A 81 -21.01 5.57 -10.89
C GLY A 81 -22.53 5.71 -10.87
N ASP A 82 -23.19 5.05 -9.92
CA ASP A 82 -24.64 5.15 -9.77
C ASP A 82 -25.12 6.19 -8.74
N GLY A 83 -24.23 6.68 -7.89
CA GLY A 83 -24.48 7.74 -6.92
C GLY A 83 -25.23 7.24 -5.68
N ASP A 84 -25.08 5.96 -5.33
CA ASP A 84 -25.73 5.33 -4.19
C ASP A 84 -24.99 5.56 -2.85
N GLY A 85 -23.81 6.20 -2.90
CA GLY A 85 -23.01 6.55 -1.73
C GLY A 85 -22.01 5.47 -1.31
N VAL A 86 -21.85 4.40 -2.09
CA VAL A 86 -20.82 3.39 -1.87
C VAL A 86 -19.89 3.26 -3.08
N ILE A 87 -18.63 2.98 -2.82
CA ILE A 87 -17.67 2.57 -3.86
C ILE A 87 -17.82 1.05 -4.01
N ALA A 88 -18.68 0.61 -4.93
CA ALA A 88 -18.99 -0.79 -5.13
C ALA A 88 -17.86 -1.57 -5.82
N GLY A 89 -17.90 -2.90 -5.63
CA GLY A 89 -16.88 -3.82 -6.13
C GLY A 89 -15.76 -4.10 -5.12
N ALA A 90 -14.97 -5.13 -5.42
CA ALA A 90 -13.79 -5.44 -4.61
C ALA A 90 -12.66 -4.44 -4.87
N TRP A 91 -11.82 -4.19 -3.88
CA TRP A 91 -10.68 -3.28 -3.97
C TRP A 91 -9.71 -3.64 -5.12
N ASN A 92 -9.66 -4.92 -5.49
CA ASN A 92 -8.85 -5.46 -6.57
C ASN A 92 -9.60 -5.62 -7.90
N ALA A 93 -10.80 -5.06 -8.04
CA ALA A 93 -11.59 -5.15 -9.26
C ALA A 93 -10.85 -4.57 -10.49
N SER A 94 -11.21 -5.10 -11.66
CA SER A 94 -10.71 -4.67 -12.98
C SER A 94 -11.71 -3.80 -13.74
N SER A 95 -12.90 -3.58 -13.18
CA SER A 95 -13.97 -2.75 -13.72
C SER A 95 -14.91 -2.31 -12.60
N GLY A 96 -15.86 -1.42 -12.91
CA GLY A 96 -16.80 -0.88 -11.93
C GLY A 96 -16.21 0.25 -11.10
N GLU A 97 -16.88 0.60 -10.01
CA GLU A 97 -16.63 1.84 -9.25
C GLU A 97 -15.30 1.83 -8.51
N SER A 98 -14.95 0.73 -7.83
CA SER A 98 -13.63 0.56 -7.18
C SER A 98 -12.47 0.68 -8.19
N PHE A 99 -12.69 0.31 -9.45
CA PHE A 99 -11.72 0.50 -10.53
C PHE A 99 -11.72 1.93 -11.08
N ASN A 100 -12.90 2.51 -11.30
CA ASN A 100 -13.11 3.87 -11.83
C ASN A 100 -12.71 4.97 -10.83
N PHE A 101 -12.67 4.64 -9.53
CA PHE A 101 -12.17 5.48 -8.45
C PHE A 101 -10.85 6.16 -8.84
N TRP A 102 -9.87 5.39 -9.32
CA TRP A 102 -8.55 5.89 -9.69
C TRP A 102 -8.59 6.86 -10.87
N LEU A 103 -9.46 6.60 -11.85
CA LEU A 103 -9.67 7.49 -12.99
C LEU A 103 -10.25 8.82 -12.52
N HIS A 104 -11.29 8.78 -11.68
CA HIS A 104 -11.99 9.97 -11.18
C HIS A 104 -11.05 10.88 -10.40
N ILE A 105 -10.28 10.34 -9.45
CA ILE A 105 -9.37 11.17 -8.62
C ILE A 105 -8.19 11.74 -9.43
N ARG A 106 -7.71 11.03 -10.46
CA ARG A 106 -6.62 11.52 -11.32
C ARG A 106 -7.10 12.61 -12.26
N LYS A 107 -8.28 12.44 -12.86
CA LYS A 107 -8.92 13.45 -13.70
C LYS A 107 -9.35 14.69 -12.90
N ALA A 108 -9.67 14.51 -11.62
CA ALA A 108 -9.89 15.61 -10.68
C ALA A 108 -8.63 16.41 -10.31
N GLY A 109 -7.44 15.88 -10.63
CA GLY A 109 -6.14 16.47 -10.25
C GLY A 109 -5.72 16.18 -8.80
N LEU A 110 -6.34 15.20 -8.13
CA LEU A 110 -6.07 14.86 -6.73
C LEU A 110 -4.99 13.78 -6.58
N ALA A 111 -4.75 13.02 -7.65
CA ALA A 111 -3.73 11.98 -7.72
C ALA A 111 -2.98 12.07 -9.05
N THR A 112 -1.73 11.60 -9.04
CA THR A 112 -0.94 11.41 -10.26
C THR A 112 -1.08 9.98 -10.78
N GLY A 113 -0.73 9.78 -12.06
CA GLY A 113 -0.74 8.46 -12.69
C GLY A 113 -1.48 8.45 -14.02
N SER A 114 -1.56 7.26 -14.63
CA SER A 114 -2.21 7.09 -15.92
C SER A 114 -3.73 7.28 -15.82
N VAL A 115 -4.32 7.97 -16.79
CA VAL A 115 -5.78 8.11 -16.94
C VAL A 115 -6.32 7.18 -18.04
N VAL A 116 -5.47 6.32 -18.60
CA VAL A 116 -5.83 5.35 -19.62
C VAL A 116 -6.07 4.01 -18.92
N THR A 117 -7.31 3.54 -18.89
CA THR A 117 -7.70 2.33 -18.12
C THR A 117 -7.07 1.04 -18.63
N SER A 118 -6.63 0.99 -19.89
CA SER A 118 -5.92 -0.14 -20.49
C SER A 118 -4.41 -0.13 -20.25
N ASP A 119 -3.86 0.95 -19.68
CA ASP A 119 -2.43 1.04 -19.34
C ASP A 119 -2.13 0.11 -18.15
N PRO A 120 -1.12 -0.78 -18.23
CA PRO A 120 -0.70 -1.60 -17.10
C PRO A 120 -0.35 -0.80 -15.84
N LYS A 121 0.05 0.47 -15.98
CA LYS A 121 0.36 1.40 -14.88
C LYS A 121 -0.85 2.16 -14.36
N TYR A 122 -2.05 1.92 -14.90
CA TYR A 122 -3.28 2.52 -14.40
C TYR A 122 -3.55 2.10 -12.96
N ILE A 123 -3.31 0.84 -12.62
CA ILE A 123 -3.51 0.36 -11.26
C ILE A 123 -2.32 0.80 -10.40
N PRO A 124 -2.57 1.53 -9.28
CA PRO A 124 -1.49 1.91 -8.40
C PRO A 124 -0.89 0.69 -7.73
N THR A 125 0.43 0.71 -7.56
CA THR A 125 1.19 -0.34 -6.90
C THR A 125 2.02 0.28 -5.77
N ASN A 126 2.18 -0.47 -4.69
CA ASN A 126 3.04 -0.10 -3.58
C ASN A 126 4.52 -0.25 -3.96
N THR A 127 5.41 0.10 -3.04
CA THR A 127 6.87 0.04 -3.28
C THR A 127 7.41 -1.39 -3.50
N GLU A 128 6.62 -2.43 -3.18
CA GLU A 128 6.95 -3.84 -3.43
C GLU A 128 6.28 -4.40 -4.70
N GLY A 129 5.59 -3.55 -5.47
CA GLY A 129 4.91 -3.91 -6.71
C GLY A 129 3.53 -4.56 -6.54
N GLY A 130 3.02 -4.64 -5.31
CA GLY A 130 1.68 -5.15 -5.05
C GLY A 130 0.61 -4.08 -5.28
N ARG A 131 -0.58 -4.48 -5.70
CA ARG A 131 -1.70 -3.58 -6.02
C ARG A 131 -2.16 -2.81 -4.77
N ILE A 132 -2.54 -1.55 -4.96
CA ILE A 132 -3.34 -0.78 -4.01
C ILE A 132 -4.76 -0.61 -4.59
N GLY A 133 -5.77 -0.74 -3.74
CA GLY A 133 -7.16 -0.55 -4.13
C GLY A 133 -8.01 -0.05 -2.99
N VAL A 134 -9.22 0.38 -3.32
CA VAL A 134 -10.20 0.87 -2.35
C VAL A 134 -11.55 0.22 -2.63
N GLN A 135 -12.32 -0.03 -1.58
CA GLN A 135 -13.72 -0.41 -1.68
C GLN A 135 -14.48 0.17 -0.48
N SER A 136 -15.81 0.18 -0.58
CA SER A 136 -16.66 0.36 0.60
C SER A 136 -16.91 -0.96 1.33
N ASN A 137 -17.49 -0.87 2.52
CA ASN A 137 -17.77 -2.01 3.41
C ASN A 137 -16.49 -2.78 3.79
N PRO A 138 -15.65 -2.23 4.69
CA PRO A 138 -14.41 -2.85 5.14
C PRO A 138 -14.56 -4.28 5.66
N ASN A 139 -15.72 -4.63 6.24
CA ASN A 139 -15.95 -5.98 6.71
C ASN A 139 -15.96 -7.05 5.58
N ASN A 140 -16.05 -6.64 4.31
CA ASN A 140 -15.87 -7.55 3.16
C ASN A 140 -14.41 -7.76 2.75
N THR A 141 -13.45 -7.09 3.41
CA THR A 141 -12.01 -7.31 3.23
C THR A 141 -11.48 -8.21 4.34
N ILE A 142 -11.30 -7.66 5.53
CA ILE A 142 -10.88 -8.39 6.73
C ILE A 142 -12.00 -8.30 7.76
N ALA A 143 -12.31 -9.42 8.40
CA ALA A 143 -13.37 -9.50 9.39
C ALA A 143 -13.13 -8.54 10.56
N ASN A 144 -14.21 -7.90 11.02
CA ASN A 144 -14.21 -6.94 12.14
C ASN A 144 -13.52 -5.59 11.87
N MET A 145 -13.18 -5.28 10.61
CA MET A 145 -12.79 -3.91 10.27
C MET A 145 -13.99 -2.96 10.38
N SER A 146 -13.80 -1.82 11.05
CA SER A 146 -14.79 -0.75 11.19
C SER A 146 -14.43 0.46 10.34
N GLY A 147 -15.44 1.08 9.72
CA GLY A 147 -15.25 2.24 8.85
C GLY A 147 -16.23 2.20 7.68
N SER A 148 -16.22 3.24 6.86
CA SER A 148 -17.00 3.29 5.62
C SER A 148 -16.19 2.77 4.42
N TYR A 149 -14.88 3.02 4.44
CA TYR A 149 -13.97 2.71 3.34
C TYR A 149 -12.82 1.83 3.81
N ALA A 150 -12.40 0.91 2.95
CA ALA A 150 -11.19 0.12 3.15
C ALA A 150 -10.25 0.35 1.98
N VAL A 151 -9.01 0.68 2.31
CA VAL A 151 -7.89 0.68 1.37
C VAL A 151 -7.09 -0.56 1.63
N CYS A 152 -6.81 -1.36 0.61
CA CYS A 152 -6.03 -2.58 0.72
C CYS A 152 -4.80 -2.51 -0.18
N SER A 153 -3.69 -3.05 0.33
CA SER A 153 -2.44 -3.20 -0.40
C SER A 153 -1.95 -4.64 -0.31
N ASP A 154 -1.73 -5.27 -1.46
CA ASP A 154 -1.25 -6.65 -1.51
C ASP A 154 0.28 -6.73 -1.65
N GLY A 155 0.83 -7.92 -1.47
CA GLY A 155 2.25 -8.19 -1.70
C GLY A 155 3.20 -7.57 -0.68
N VAL A 156 2.69 -7.16 0.50
CA VAL A 156 3.47 -6.54 1.56
C VAL A 156 4.18 -7.63 2.37
N LEU A 157 5.51 -7.56 2.48
CA LEU A 157 6.27 -8.50 3.32
C LEU A 157 5.86 -8.38 4.79
N GLY A 158 5.81 -9.50 5.52
CA GLY A 158 5.37 -9.52 6.92
C GLY A 158 6.15 -8.59 7.85
N LYS A 159 7.45 -8.41 7.60
CA LYS A 159 8.26 -7.42 8.35
C LYS A 159 7.77 -5.98 8.12
N PHE A 160 7.33 -5.67 6.90
CA PHE A 160 6.78 -4.35 6.57
C PHE A 160 5.36 -4.22 7.08
N ALA A 161 4.54 -5.27 7.04
CA ALA A 161 3.20 -5.27 7.62
C ALA A 161 3.25 -4.91 9.12
N LYS A 162 4.11 -5.57 9.91
CA LYS A 162 4.28 -5.26 11.34
C LYS A 162 4.75 -3.83 11.60
N GLN A 163 5.72 -3.34 10.81
CA GLN A 163 6.24 -1.98 10.94
C GLN A 163 5.21 -0.92 10.50
N LEU A 164 4.44 -1.22 9.47
CA LEU A 164 3.37 -0.37 8.95
C LEU A 164 2.26 -0.23 9.99
N ASP A 165 1.89 -1.33 10.63
CA ASP A 165 0.91 -1.39 11.73
C ASP A 165 1.33 -0.53 12.92
N THR A 166 2.54 -0.74 13.43
CA THR A 166 3.10 0.11 14.50
C THR A 166 3.18 1.60 14.10
N SER A 167 3.24 1.91 12.80
CA SER A 167 3.34 3.28 12.29
C SER A 167 1.98 3.96 12.03
N LEU A 168 0.91 3.19 11.86
CA LEU A 168 -0.41 3.70 11.48
C LEU A 168 -1.49 3.43 12.53
N ASP A 169 -1.32 2.43 13.39
CA ASP A 169 -2.33 1.94 14.30
C ASP A 169 -1.76 1.55 15.68
N ASP A 170 -1.92 0.31 16.15
CA ASP A 170 -1.66 -0.10 17.53
C ASP A 170 -0.54 -1.17 17.71
N GLY A 171 -0.02 -1.73 16.61
CA GLY A 171 0.99 -2.78 16.62
C GLY A 171 0.41 -4.22 16.58
N ASP A 172 -0.92 -4.38 16.56
CA ASP A 172 -1.59 -5.67 16.43
C ASP A 172 -2.22 -5.85 15.03
N THR A 173 -1.57 -6.66 14.20
CA THR A 173 -2.01 -6.91 12.82
C THR A 173 -3.33 -7.67 12.69
N ALA A 174 -3.95 -8.09 13.81
CA ALA A 174 -5.26 -8.74 13.82
C ALA A 174 -6.42 -7.85 14.29
N THR A 175 -6.15 -6.66 14.83
CA THR A 175 -7.18 -5.77 15.37
C THR A 175 -6.98 -4.33 14.90
N GLY A 176 -7.88 -3.44 15.28
CA GLY A 176 -7.76 -2.02 14.95
C GLY A 176 -8.27 -1.64 13.56
N ASN A 177 -7.76 -0.53 13.05
CA ASN A 177 -8.08 0.03 11.75
C ASN A 177 -7.14 -0.47 10.66
N LEU A 178 -5.91 -0.88 10.98
CA LEU A 178 -4.99 -1.54 10.05
C LEU A 178 -4.88 -3.02 10.41
N MET A 179 -5.21 -3.91 9.49
CA MET A 179 -5.10 -5.35 9.70
C MET A 179 -4.38 -6.04 8.54
N ALA A 180 -3.74 -7.17 8.82
CA ALA A 180 -3.10 -8.00 7.80
C ALA A 180 -3.77 -9.37 7.69
N ALA A 181 -3.93 -9.86 6.47
CA ALA A 181 -4.40 -11.21 6.18
C ALA A 181 -3.53 -11.87 5.11
N SER A 182 -3.51 -13.21 5.06
CA SER A 182 -2.74 -13.95 4.06
C SER A 182 -3.20 -13.70 2.63
N PHE A 183 -4.51 -13.48 2.44
CA PHE A 183 -5.13 -13.13 1.17
C PHE A 183 -6.48 -12.47 1.40
N VAL A 184 -6.79 -11.42 0.66
CA VAL A 184 -8.07 -10.70 0.74
C VAL A 184 -8.70 -10.60 -0.64
N SER A 185 -9.83 -11.28 -0.85
CA SER A 185 -10.55 -11.21 -2.13
C SER A 185 -11.29 -9.87 -2.33
N GLY A 186 -11.67 -9.21 -1.23
CA GLY A 186 -12.52 -8.01 -1.23
C GLY A 186 -14.03 -8.29 -1.40
N THR A 187 -14.40 -9.54 -1.63
CA THR A 187 -15.79 -9.99 -1.79
C THR A 187 -16.34 -10.72 -0.56
N ALA A 188 -15.47 -11.19 0.34
CA ALA A 188 -15.83 -11.88 1.56
C ALA A 188 -14.77 -11.60 2.63
N ALA A 189 -15.22 -11.49 3.88
CA ALA A 189 -14.36 -11.26 5.04
C ALA A 189 -13.34 -12.39 5.20
N THR A 190 -12.05 -12.06 5.19
CA THR A 190 -10.98 -12.99 5.61
C THR A 190 -10.63 -12.75 7.08
N THR A 191 -10.25 -13.81 7.80
CA THR A 191 -9.70 -13.69 9.16
C THR A 191 -8.32 -13.03 9.13
N ALA A 192 -8.11 -12.03 9.98
CA ALA A 192 -6.80 -11.41 10.16
C ALA A 192 -5.78 -12.39 10.75
N VAL A 193 -4.50 -12.13 10.51
CA VAL A 193 -3.39 -12.93 11.04
C VAL A 193 -2.79 -12.20 12.24
N ALA A 194 -2.78 -12.86 13.40
CA ALA A 194 -2.18 -12.33 14.62
C ALA A 194 -0.69 -11.98 14.42
N THR A 195 -0.21 -10.90 15.05
CA THR A 195 1.17 -10.40 14.90
C THR A 195 2.23 -11.47 15.12
N SER A 196 2.02 -12.37 16.10
CA SER A 196 2.94 -13.48 16.40
C SER A 196 3.05 -14.53 15.29
N SER A 197 2.05 -14.61 14.42
CA SER A 197 1.94 -15.57 13.32
C SER A 197 2.38 -14.98 11.97
N ILE A 198 2.73 -13.69 11.93
CA ILE A 198 3.27 -13.03 10.73
C ILE A 198 4.74 -13.41 10.53
N SER A 199 5.03 -14.09 9.42
CA SER A 199 6.38 -14.42 8.97
C SER A 199 6.99 -13.26 8.19
N ASP A 200 8.21 -12.85 8.54
CA ASP A 200 8.90 -11.69 7.94
C ASP A 200 9.15 -11.82 6.43
N SER A 201 9.28 -13.06 5.94
CA SER A 201 9.61 -13.38 4.54
C SER A 201 8.38 -13.68 3.68
N THR A 202 7.20 -13.81 4.29
CA THR A 202 5.95 -14.10 3.59
C THR A 202 5.25 -12.79 3.21
N LYS A 203 4.54 -12.79 2.09
CA LYS A 203 3.73 -11.65 1.63
C LYS A 203 2.31 -11.78 2.14
N TYR A 204 1.73 -10.66 2.54
CA TYR A 204 0.38 -10.51 3.08
C TYR A 204 -0.34 -9.38 2.36
N THR A 205 -1.66 -9.38 2.44
CA THR A 205 -2.49 -8.23 2.10
C THR A 205 -2.79 -7.45 3.38
N VAL A 206 -2.49 -6.16 3.36
CA VAL A 206 -2.75 -5.24 4.48
C VAL A 206 -3.89 -4.32 4.08
N CYS A 207 -4.91 -4.20 4.92
CA CYS A 207 -6.03 -3.30 4.71
C CYS A 207 -6.12 -2.29 5.85
N MET A 208 -6.43 -1.04 5.51
CA MET A 208 -6.74 0.05 6.43
C MET A 208 -8.18 0.47 6.25
N ALA A 209 -8.95 0.55 7.33
CA ALA A 209 -10.32 1.05 7.33
C ALA A 209 -10.43 2.42 7.99
N PHE A 210 -11.33 3.26 7.49
CA PHE A 210 -11.64 4.59 8.03
C PHE A 210 -13.04 5.07 7.62
#